data_AF-A0A5K7YCA8-F1
#
_entry.id   AF-A0A5K7YCA8-F1
#
_cell.length_a   1.000
_cell.length_b   1.000
_cell.length_c   1.000
_cell.angle_alpha   90.00
_cell.angle_beta   90.00
_cell.angle_gamma   90.00
#
_symmetry.space_group_name_H-M   'P 1'
#
loop_
_entity.id
_entity.type
_entity.pdbx_description
1 polymer ?
#
loop_
_entity_poly.entity_id
_entity_poly.type
_entity_poly.pdbx_seq_one_letter_code
_entity_poly.pdbx_strand_id
1 'polypeptide(L)'
;MLNASYEVCGIAVVVLLIGYWTIKFRAFRKKNKIAGVPDPSESQSPLNEHDIHHRALMFLMTQKTDSMLAALAATIEQERQKLGVAVRNPSVDEAIDAVQPEAMPAPAQRQTPYDQILPMVRNGMTVSTIARQLALPEAEISMVMRLNAA
;
A
#
# COMPACT_ATOMS: atom_id res chain seq x y z
N MET A 1 24.31 -1.74 45.52
CA MET A 1 23.05 -1.16 46.04
C MET A 1 22.19 -0.43 45.00
N LEU A 2 22.74 0.02 43.85
CA LEU A 2 21.97 0.70 42.80
C LEU A 2 21.14 -0.21 41.87
N ASN A 3 21.45 -1.52 41.79
CA ASN A 3 20.69 -2.44 40.91
C ASN A 3 19.34 -2.85 41.52
N ALA A 4 19.25 -2.97 42.85
CA ALA A 4 18.02 -3.35 43.53
C ALA A 4 16.94 -2.25 43.47
N SER A 5 17.33 -0.98 43.42
CA SER A 5 16.38 0.14 43.29
C SER A 5 15.76 0.22 41.89
N TYR A 6 16.47 -0.24 40.85
CA TYR A 6 15.96 -0.25 39.48
C TYR A 6 14.90 -1.33 39.24
N GLU A 7 15.05 -2.49 39.87
CA GLU A 7 14.06 -3.58 39.77
C GLU A 7 12.73 -3.20 40.41
N VAL A 8 12.77 -2.57 41.58
CA VAL A 8 11.56 -2.10 42.28
C VAL A 8 10.87 -0.99 41.49
N CYS A 9 11.65 -0.05 40.92
CA CYS A 9 11.11 1.00 40.07
C CYS A 9 10.47 0.43 38.79
N GLY A 10 11.11 -0.56 38.16
CA GLY A 10 10.58 -1.22 36.97
C GLY A 10 9.23 -1.90 37.21
N ILE A 11 9.10 -2.65 38.31
CA ILE A 11 7.83 -3.32 38.67
C ILE A 11 6.74 -2.28 38.93
N ALA A 12 7.05 -1.19 39.64
CA ALA A 12 6.07 -0.13 39.91
C ALA A 12 5.56 0.51 38.61
N VAL A 13 6.43 0.79 37.64
CA VAL A 13 6.04 1.36 36.34
C VAL A 13 5.18 0.39 35.53
N VAL A 14 5.53 -0.90 35.52
CA VAL A 14 4.75 -1.92 34.80
C VAL A 14 3.34 -2.06 35.38
N VAL A 15 3.20 -2.13 36.70
CA VAL A 15 1.89 -2.19 37.36
C VAL A 15 1.06 -0.94 37.06
N LEU A 16 1.68 0.24 37.06
CA LEU A 16 1.01 1.51 36.76
C LEU A 16 0.53 1.55 35.30
N LEU A 17 1.35 1.09 34.35
CA LEU A 17 0.96 1.00 32.94
C LEU A 17 -0.19 0.02 32.71
N ILE A 18 -0.16 -1.16 33.31
CA ILE A 18 -1.25 -2.15 33.21
C ILE A 18 -2.54 -1.59 33.82
N GLY A 19 -2.46 -1.00 35.02
CA GLY A 19 -3.59 -0.35 35.68
C GLY A 19 -4.19 0.77 34.82
N TYR A 20 -3.35 1.66 34.29
CA TYR A 20 -3.77 2.74 33.40
C TYR A 20 -4.46 2.20 32.13
N TRP A 21 -3.89 1.15 31.54
CA TRP A 21 -4.43 0.55 30.31
C TRP A 21 -5.81 -0.06 30.53
N THR A 22 -6.02 -0.79 31.63
CA THR A 22 -7.32 -1.41 31.95
C THR A 22 -8.43 -0.38 32.21
N ILE A 23 -8.12 0.75 32.86
CA ILE A 23 -9.07 1.85 33.09
C ILE A 23 -9.46 2.51 31.77
N LYS A 24 -8.45 2.84 30.93
CA LYS A 24 -8.68 3.47 29.63
C LYS A 24 -9.52 2.58 28.72
N PHE A 25 -9.24 1.27 28.72
CA PHE A 25 -9.97 0.29 27.92
C PHE A 25 -11.44 0.14 28.35
N ARG A 26 -11.71 0.18 29.68
CA ARG A 26 -13.08 0.19 30.21
C ARG A 26 -13.85 1.47 29.84
N ALA A 27 -13.20 2.64 29.87
CA ALA A 27 -13.82 3.90 29.49
C ALA A 27 -14.18 3.93 27.99
N PHE A 28 -13.32 3.36 27.14
CA PHE A 28 -13.57 3.26 25.70
C PHE A 28 -14.78 2.36 25.40
N ARG A 29 -14.93 1.23 26.11
CA ARG A 29 -16.11 0.35 25.96
C ARG A 29 -17.42 1.00 26.39
N LYS A 30 -17.41 1.88 27.41
CA LYS A 30 -18.65 2.56 27.86
C LYS A 30 -19.15 3.62 26.86
N LYS A 31 -18.26 4.30 26.14
CA LYS A 31 -18.65 5.30 25.13
C LYS A 31 -19.40 4.70 23.93
N ASN A 32 -19.12 3.44 23.59
CA ASN A 32 -19.84 2.73 22.53
C ASN A 32 -21.24 2.21 22.92
N LYS A 33 -21.66 2.35 24.19
CA LYS A 33 -22.97 1.88 24.66
C LYS A 33 -24.03 2.98 24.84
N ILE A 34 -23.69 4.26 24.62
CA ILE A 34 -24.63 5.38 24.84
C ILE A 34 -25.09 6.02 23.52
N ALA A 35 -24.59 5.57 22.36
CA ALA A 35 -25.00 6.04 21.03
C ALA A 35 -25.85 5.01 20.27
N GLY A 36 -26.79 4.34 20.95
CA GLY A 36 -27.55 3.26 20.31
C GLY A 36 -28.82 2.86 21.05
N VAL A 37 -29.76 3.80 21.18
CA VAL A 37 -31.18 3.46 21.15
C VAL A 37 -31.75 4.14 19.91
N PRO A 38 -31.81 3.46 18.75
CA PRO A 38 -32.70 3.83 17.67
C PRO A 38 -34.09 3.27 18.01
N ASP A 39 -35.10 4.14 17.91
CA ASP A 39 -36.51 3.79 17.95
C ASP A 39 -36.84 2.61 17.00
N PRO A 40 -37.51 1.54 17.47
CA PRO A 40 -37.92 0.43 16.61
C PRO A 40 -39.31 0.71 16.01
N SER A 41 -39.48 1.84 15.34
CA SER A 41 -40.75 2.20 14.71
C SER A 41 -40.60 2.85 13.34
N GLU A 42 -39.76 2.28 12.47
CA GLU A 42 -39.86 2.59 11.04
C GLU A 42 -39.47 1.41 10.17
N SER A 43 -40.51 0.72 9.68
CA SER A 43 -40.61 0.09 8.36
C SER A 43 -39.27 -0.25 7.67
N GLN A 44 -38.80 -1.50 7.78
CA GLN A 44 -37.82 -2.02 6.83
C GLN A 44 -38.19 -3.42 6.33
N SER A 45 -38.51 -3.44 5.05
CA SER A 45 -38.59 -4.58 4.14
C SER A 45 -37.44 -5.58 4.34
N PRO A 46 -37.66 -6.88 4.05
CA PRO A 46 -36.66 -7.95 4.16
C PRO A 46 -35.49 -7.87 3.14
N LEU A 47 -35.23 -6.70 2.53
CA LEU A 47 -34.22 -6.52 1.49
C LEU A 47 -32.83 -6.10 2.02
N ASN A 48 -32.72 -5.69 3.28
CA ASN A 48 -31.50 -5.06 3.83
C ASN A 48 -30.46 -6.04 4.40
N GLU A 49 -30.81 -7.31 4.61
CA GLU A 49 -29.88 -8.27 5.21
C GLU A 49 -28.68 -8.57 4.28
N HIS A 50 -28.93 -8.61 2.97
CA HIS A 50 -27.89 -8.88 1.97
C HIS A 50 -26.86 -7.74 1.85
N ASP A 51 -27.31 -6.49 1.97
CA ASP A 51 -26.45 -5.31 1.91
C ASP A 51 -25.54 -5.20 3.14
N ILE A 52 -26.02 -5.63 4.32
CA ILE A 52 -25.22 -5.67 5.54
C ILE A 52 -24.10 -6.71 5.40
N HIS A 53 -24.41 -7.90 4.86
CA HIS A 53 -23.41 -8.93 4.60
C HIS A 53 -22.37 -8.49 3.56
N HIS A 54 -22.80 -7.88 2.46
CA HIS A 54 -21.87 -7.36 1.45
C HIS A 54 -20.96 -6.29 2.04
N ARG A 55 -21.49 -5.38 2.87
CA ARG A 55 -20.69 -4.33 3.50
C ARG A 55 -19.70 -4.90 4.51
N ALA A 56 -20.11 -5.87 5.33
CA ALA A 56 -19.23 -6.56 6.28
C ALA A 56 -18.11 -7.32 5.56
N LEU A 57 -18.44 -7.99 4.45
CA LEU A 57 -17.46 -8.67 3.61
C LEU A 57 -16.44 -7.70 3.02
N MET A 58 -16.90 -6.57 2.47
CA MET A 58 -16.01 -5.52 1.93
C MET A 58 -15.05 -5.00 2.99
N PHE A 59 -15.55 -4.67 4.19
CA PHE A 59 -14.68 -4.22 5.29
C PHE A 59 -13.64 -5.27 5.68
N LEU A 60 -14.04 -6.54 5.76
CA LEU A 60 -13.13 -7.63 6.11
C LEU A 60 -12.06 -7.85 5.04
N MET A 61 -12.43 -7.76 3.75
CA MET A 61 -11.50 -7.84 2.64
C MET A 61 -10.51 -6.67 2.65
N THR A 62 -10.99 -5.43 2.84
CA THR A 62 -10.12 -4.24 2.94
C THR A 62 -9.17 -4.33 4.14
N GLN A 63 -9.66 -4.75 5.31
CA GLN A 63 -8.82 -4.92 6.48
C GLN A 63 -7.74 -5.98 6.26
N LYS A 64 -8.09 -7.08 5.59
CA LYS A 64 -7.14 -8.13 5.26
C LYS A 64 -6.07 -7.62 4.28
N THR A 65 -6.45 -6.88 3.24
CA THR A 65 -5.48 -6.30 2.30
C THR A 65 -4.55 -5.32 2.99
N ASP A 66 -5.08 -4.45 3.87
CA ASP A 66 -4.27 -3.47 4.59
C ASP A 66 -3.27 -4.15 5.53
N SER A 67 -3.70 -5.21 6.23
CA SER A 67 -2.80 -5.99 7.10
C SER A 67 -1.69 -6.69 6.29
N MET A 68 -2.01 -7.18 5.09
CA MET A 68 -1.06 -7.89 4.25
C MET A 68 -0.05 -6.91 3.64
N LEU A 69 -0.50 -5.74 3.20
CA LEU A 69 0.37 -4.67 2.71
C LEU A 69 1.30 -4.14 3.80
N ALA A 70 0.79 -3.93 5.01
CA ALA A 70 1.61 -3.53 6.16
C ALA A 70 2.67 -4.59 6.51
N ALA A 71 2.29 -5.87 6.49
CA ALA A 71 3.23 -6.97 6.72
C ALA A 71 4.32 -7.03 5.65
N LEU A 72 3.96 -6.89 4.36
CA LEU A 72 4.90 -6.86 3.25
C LEU A 72 5.88 -5.68 3.35
N ALA A 73 5.39 -4.49 3.68
CA ALA A 73 6.23 -3.32 3.89
C ALA A 73 7.25 -3.54 5.03
N ALA A 74 6.80 -4.14 6.13
CA ALA A 74 7.68 -4.49 7.24
C ALA A 74 8.75 -5.52 6.85
N THR A 75 8.38 -6.53 6.04
CA THR A 75 9.34 -7.52 5.52
C THR A 75 10.37 -6.87 4.59
N ILE A 76 9.95 -5.96 3.70
CA ILE A 76 10.88 -5.22 2.83
C ILE A 76 11.86 -4.41 3.68
N GLU A 77 11.39 -3.71 4.70
CA GLU A 77 12.28 -2.93 5.59
C GLU A 77 13.23 -3.83 6.36
N GLN A 78 12.77 -4.99 6.83
CA GLN A 78 13.62 -5.98 7.48
C GLN A 78 14.72 -6.51 6.52
N GLU A 79 14.37 -6.80 5.26
CA GLU A 79 15.35 -7.21 4.24
C GLU A 79 16.31 -6.08 3.90
N ARG A 80 15.85 -4.82 3.84
CA ARG A 80 16.73 -3.65 3.68
C ARG A 80 17.69 -3.48 4.84
N GLN A 81 17.27 -3.77 6.07
CA GLN A 81 18.16 -3.74 7.23
C GLN A 81 19.19 -4.89 7.19
N LYS A 82 18.78 -6.11 6.80
CA LYS A 82 19.71 -7.23 6.62
C LYS A 82 20.76 -6.94 5.55
N LEU A 83 20.36 -6.34 4.43
CA LEU A 83 21.27 -5.93 3.36
C LEU A 83 22.09 -4.69 3.74
N GLY A 84 21.49 -3.73 4.46
CA GLY A 84 22.14 -2.50 4.90
C GLY A 84 23.22 -2.70 5.98
N VAL A 85 23.16 -3.80 6.75
CA VAL A 85 24.27 -4.22 7.63
C VAL A 85 25.44 -4.80 6.84
N ALA A 86 25.20 -5.40 5.66
CA ALA A 86 26.25 -5.88 4.77
C ALA A 86 26.78 -4.79 3.80
N VAL A 87 26.03 -3.70 3.60
CA VAL A 87 26.40 -2.57 2.70
C VAL A 87 26.66 -1.30 3.52
N ARG A 88 27.47 -1.42 4.58
CA ARG A 88 28.07 -0.25 5.23
C ARG A 88 29.55 -0.20 4.84
N ASN A 89 29.79 0.48 3.71
CA ASN A 89 31.07 0.99 3.19
C ASN A 89 32.11 -0.04 2.70
N PRO A 90 32.17 -0.30 1.38
CA PRO A 90 33.36 0.03 0.62
C PRO A 90 33.28 1.50 0.22
N SER A 91 34.35 2.23 0.51
CA SER A 91 34.64 3.60 0.09
C SER A 91 34.13 3.92 -1.32
N VAL A 92 33.18 4.85 -1.41
CA VAL A 92 32.64 5.38 -2.67
C VAL A 92 33.72 6.10 -3.50
N ASP A 93 34.86 6.45 -2.90
CA ASP A 93 35.96 7.13 -3.60
C ASP A 93 36.73 6.24 -4.58
N GLU A 94 36.69 4.90 -4.47
CA GLU A 94 37.48 4.01 -5.34
C GLU A 94 36.68 3.48 -6.54
N ALA A 95 35.34 3.55 -6.49
CA ALA A 95 34.48 3.10 -7.59
C ALA A 95 34.23 4.17 -8.66
N ILE A 96 34.54 5.44 -8.38
CA ILE A 96 34.36 6.54 -9.34
C ILE A 96 35.56 6.61 -10.31
N ASP A 97 36.76 6.18 -9.89
CA ASP A 97 37.97 6.21 -10.72
C ASP A 97 38.11 4.96 -11.62
N ALA A 98 37.43 3.86 -11.28
CA ALA A 98 37.40 2.63 -12.08
C ALA A 98 36.30 2.63 -13.17
N VAL A 99 35.36 3.57 -13.13
CA VAL A 99 34.33 3.75 -14.18
C VAL A 99 34.72 4.94 -15.04
N GLN A 100 35.88 4.78 -15.70
CA GLN A 100 36.20 5.54 -16.90
C GLN A 100 35.05 5.30 -17.92
N PRO A 101 34.46 6.34 -18.51
CA PRO A 101 33.33 6.20 -19.42
C PRO A 101 33.85 5.70 -20.77
N GLU A 102 34.18 4.41 -20.87
CA GLU A 102 34.12 3.73 -22.15
C GLU A 102 32.68 3.88 -22.65
N ALA A 103 32.54 4.45 -23.83
CA ALA A 103 31.28 4.76 -24.48
C ALA A 103 30.37 3.53 -24.51
N MET A 104 29.52 3.38 -23.48
CA MET A 104 28.43 2.41 -23.52
C MET A 104 27.52 2.82 -24.68
N PRO A 105 27.22 1.91 -25.62
CA PRO A 105 26.23 2.20 -26.65
C PRO A 105 24.93 2.54 -25.93
N ALA A 106 24.36 3.71 -26.25
CA ALA A 106 23.08 4.16 -25.73
C ALA A 106 22.10 2.97 -25.71
N PRO A 107 21.40 2.70 -24.59
CA PRO A 107 20.44 1.61 -24.58
C PRO A 107 19.46 1.87 -25.72
N ALA A 108 19.42 0.94 -26.67
CA ALA A 108 18.50 1.02 -27.81
C ALA A 108 17.12 1.35 -27.23
N GLN A 109 16.62 2.55 -27.54
CA GLN A 109 15.33 3.03 -27.08
C GLN A 109 14.31 1.98 -27.51
N ARG A 110 13.89 1.13 -26.58
CA ARG A 110 12.77 0.22 -26.80
C ARG A 110 11.57 1.14 -26.92
N GLN A 111 11.22 1.49 -28.16
CA GLN A 111 10.04 2.28 -28.47
C GLN A 111 8.88 1.58 -27.78
N THR A 112 8.29 2.24 -26.79
CA THR A 112 7.18 1.64 -26.08
C THR A 112 5.97 1.69 -27.02
N PRO A 113 5.03 0.74 -26.93
CA PRO A 113 3.79 0.80 -27.70
C PRO A 113 3.07 2.14 -27.55
N TYR A 114 3.21 2.77 -26.38
CA TYR A 114 2.71 4.12 -26.09
C TYR A 114 3.27 5.18 -27.05
N ASP A 115 4.57 5.17 -27.32
CA ASP A 115 5.23 6.14 -28.21
C ASP A 115 4.74 6.02 -29.66
N GLN A 116 4.27 4.83 -30.06
CA GLN A 116 3.74 4.56 -31.39
C GLN A 116 2.23 4.83 -31.51
N ILE A 117 1.45 4.59 -30.45
CA ILE A 117 -0.02 4.74 -30.46
C ILE A 117 -0.43 6.22 -30.43
N LEU A 118 0.20 7.03 -29.59
CA LEU A 118 -0.17 8.45 -29.41
C LEU A 118 -0.18 9.29 -30.71
N PRO A 119 0.84 9.25 -31.58
CA PRO A 119 0.81 10.02 -32.83
C PRO A 119 -0.29 9.52 -33.79
N MET A 120 -0.59 8.22 -33.82
CA MET A 120 -1.66 7.67 -34.66
C MET A 120 -3.05 8.12 -34.20
N VAL A 121 -3.26 8.19 -32.88
CA VAL A 121 -4.49 8.72 -32.28
C VAL A 121 -4.64 10.22 -32.58
N ARG A 122 -3.55 11.01 -32.49
CA ARG A 122 -3.56 12.45 -32.83
C ARG A 122 -3.91 12.70 -34.30
N ASN A 123 -3.57 11.77 -35.19
CA ASN A 123 -3.94 11.81 -36.59
C ASN A 123 -5.41 11.38 -36.85
N GLY A 124 -6.20 11.11 -35.81
CA GLY A 124 -7.61 10.74 -35.91
C GLY A 124 -7.85 9.29 -36.35
N MET A 125 -6.87 8.41 -36.25
CA MET A 125 -7.07 6.99 -36.56
C MET A 125 -7.96 6.31 -35.53
N THR A 126 -8.80 5.38 -35.99
CA THR A 126 -9.67 4.57 -35.13
C THR A 126 -8.88 3.44 -34.45
N VAL A 127 -9.34 3.04 -33.26
CA VAL A 127 -8.73 1.97 -32.43
C VAL A 127 -8.47 0.69 -33.23
N SER A 128 -9.45 0.25 -34.02
CA SER A 128 -9.35 -0.99 -34.82
C SER A 128 -8.30 -0.90 -35.94
N THR A 129 -8.09 0.30 -36.49
CA THR A 129 -7.05 0.54 -37.51
C THR A 129 -5.66 0.47 -36.90
N ILE A 130 -5.47 1.09 -35.73
CA ILE A 130 -4.21 1.06 -34.98
C ILE A 130 -3.90 -0.37 -34.50
N ALA A 131 -4.91 -1.10 -34.01
CA ALA A 131 -4.78 -2.48 -33.54
C ALA A 131 -4.29 -3.40 -34.64
N ARG A 132 -4.86 -3.28 -35.84
CA ARG A 132 -4.44 -4.04 -37.00
C ARG A 132 -3.04 -3.68 -37.46
N GLN A 133 -2.68 -2.40 -37.43
CA GLN A 133 -1.38 -1.91 -37.89
C GLN A 133 -0.23 -2.30 -36.95
N LEU A 134 -0.47 -2.28 -35.63
CA LEU A 134 0.53 -2.64 -34.63
C LEU A 134 0.47 -4.12 -34.21
N ALA A 135 -0.48 -4.89 -34.75
CA ALA A 135 -0.79 -6.26 -34.33
C ALA A 135 -1.00 -6.38 -32.80
N LEU A 136 -1.61 -5.36 -32.21
CA LEU A 136 -1.91 -5.27 -30.77
C LEU A 136 -3.40 -5.47 -30.52
N PRO A 137 -3.79 -6.00 -29.34
CA PRO A 137 -5.20 -6.13 -28.99
C PRO A 137 -5.86 -4.76 -28.81
N GLU A 138 -7.09 -4.61 -29.30
CA GLU A 138 -7.85 -3.36 -29.22
C GLU A 138 -8.02 -2.85 -27.77
N ALA A 139 -8.06 -3.76 -26.79
CA ALA A 139 -8.16 -3.44 -25.38
C ALA A 139 -6.95 -2.62 -24.88
N GLU A 140 -5.73 -2.94 -25.33
CA GLU A 140 -4.53 -2.19 -24.95
C GLU A 140 -4.57 -0.77 -25.53
N ILE A 141 -4.94 -0.62 -26.79
CA ILE A 141 -5.03 0.70 -27.43
C ILE A 141 -6.15 1.54 -26.80
N SER A 142 -7.30 0.94 -26.50
CA SER A 142 -8.38 1.62 -25.79
C SER A 142 -7.97 2.08 -24.39
N MET A 143 -7.11 1.32 -23.71
CA MET A 143 -6.57 1.70 -22.41
C MET A 143 -5.64 2.91 -22.55
N VAL A 144 -4.72 2.91 -23.52
CA VAL A 144 -3.82 4.04 -23.80
C VAL A 144 -4.60 5.31 -24.14
N MET A 145 -5.64 5.20 -24.98
CA MET A 145 -6.47 6.36 -25.33
C MET A 145 -7.22 6.93 -24.12
N ARG A 146 -7.73 6.08 -23.22
CA ARG A 146 -8.40 6.52 -21.99
C ARG A 146 -7.43 7.20 -21.02
N LEU A 147 -6.21 6.66 -20.89
CA LEU A 147 -5.16 7.26 -20.05
C LEU A 147 -4.72 8.64 -20.55
N ASN A 148 -4.71 8.87 -21.86
CA ASN A 148 -4.36 10.18 -22.44
C ASN A 148 -5.53 11.19 -22.44
N ALA A 149 -6.76 10.75 -22.20
CA ALA A 149 -7.95 11.62 -22.15
C ALA A 149 -8.31 12.08 -20.71
N ALA A 150 -7.65 11.53 -19.69
CA ALA A 150 -7.78 11.92 -18.28
C ALA A 150 -6.78 13.03 -17.93
#